data_AF-N8VZ25-F1
#
_entry.id   AF-N8VZ25-F1
#
_cell.length_a   1.000
_cell.length_b   1.000
_cell.length_c   1.000
_cell.angle_alpha   90.00
_cell.angle_beta   90.00
_cell.angle_gamma   90.00
#
_symmetry.space_group_name_H-M   'P 1'
#
loop_
_entity.id
_entity.type
_entity.pdbx_description
1 polymer ?
#
loop_
_entity_poly.entity_id
_entity_poly.type
_entity_poly.pdbx_seq_one_letter_code
_entity_poly.pdbx_strand_id
1 'polypeptide(L)' 'MVERLWRSVKYEQVYLKAYSNVLDAKKQLNAYFEFYNVKRPYSSLDKMTPDEFYYDQLPQQNKLA' A
#
# COMPACT_ATOMS: atom_id res chain seq x y z
N MET A 1 -9.47 -3.36 5.03
CA MET A 1 -8.05 -3.08 4.61
C MET A 1 -7.87 -1.65 4.11
N VAL A 2 -8.76 -1.16 3.23
CA VAL A 2 -8.68 0.20 2.66
C VAL A 2 -8.77 1.33 3.70
N GLU A 3 -9.62 1.19 4.72
CA GLU A 3 -9.75 2.19 5.79
C GLU A 3 -8.49 2.29 6.66
N ARG A 4 -7.85 1.15 6.95
CA ARG A 4 -6.59 1.09 7.70
C ARG A 4 -5.44 1.70 6.91
N LEU A 5 -5.39 1.40 5.60
CA LEU A 5 -4.45 2.04 4.66
C LEU A 5 -4.60 3.55 4.67
N TRP A 6 -5.82 4.07 4.49
CA TRP A 6 -6.06 5.52 4.46
C TRP A 6 -5.77 6.21 5.78
N ARG A 7 -5.96 5.54 6.92
CA ARG A 7 -5.50 6.05 8.21
C ARG A 7 -3.98 6.20 8.21
N SER A 8 -3.24 5.15 7.85
CA SER A 8 -1.78 5.16 7.76
C SER A 8 -1.24 6.24 6.82
N VAL A 9 -1.77 6.33 5.59
CA VAL A 9 -1.34 7.34 4.60
C VAL A 9 -1.48 8.77 5.15
N LYS A 10 -2.61 9.08 5.81
CA LYS A 10 -2.85 10.42 6.36
C LYS A 10 -1.85 10.77 7.44
N TYR A 11 -1.64 9.89 8.42
CA TYR A 11 -0.79 10.17 9.58
C TYR A 11 0.70 10.05 9.29
N GLU A 12 1.13 9.12 8.44
CA GLU A 12 2.55 8.83 8.20
C GLU A 12 3.13 9.61 7.01
N GLN A 13 2.30 10.14 6.10
CA GLN A 13 2.74 10.94 4.96
C GLN A 13 2.09 12.31 4.87
N VAL A 14 0.76 12.37 4.80
CA VAL A 14 0.08 13.61 4.38
C VAL A 14 0.15 14.69 5.46
N TYR A 15 -0.08 14.35 6.72
CA TYR A 15 -0.09 15.32 7.82
C TYR A 15 1.31 15.75 8.27
N LEU A 16 2.33 14.96 7.97
CA LEU A 16 3.71 15.25 8.37
C LEU A 16 4.51 16.00 7.30
N LYS A 17 4.01 16.05 6.05
CA LYS A 17 4.76 16.59 4.92
C LYS A 17 4.14 17.87 4.38
N ALA A 18 4.97 18.91 4.31
CA ALA A 18 4.68 20.10 3.53
C ALA A 18 5.12 19.85 2.07
N TYR A 19 4.20 19.37 1.24
CA TYR A 19 4.47 19.18 -0.18
C TYR A 19 4.69 20.53 -0.85
N SER A 20 5.77 20.63 -1.64
CA SER A 20 6.09 21.89 -2.34
C SER A 20 5.17 22.14 -3.54
N ASN A 21 4.68 21.06 -4.18
CA ASN A 21 3.73 21.11 -5.29
C ASN A 21 3.05 19.75 -5.47
N VAL A 22 2.02 19.69 -6.33
CA VAL A 22 1.24 18.46 -6.55
C VAL A 22 2.06 17.34 -7.17
N LEU A 23 3.05 17.64 -8.01
CA LEU A 23 3.92 16.63 -8.62
C LEU A 23 4.79 15.95 -7.56
N ASP A 24 5.35 16.74 -6.65
CA ASP A 24 6.11 16.25 -5.50
C ASP A 24 5.23 15.39 -4.59
N ALA A 25 4.01 15.84 -4.28
CA ALA A 25 3.05 15.05 -3.51
C ALA A 25 2.76 13.68 -4.16
N LYS A 26 2.53 13.66 -5.48
CA LYS A 26 2.31 12.41 -6.23
C LYS A 26 3.51 11.47 -6.15
N LYS A 27 4.73 11.98 -6.35
CA LYS A 27 5.95 11.17 -6.29
C LYS A 27 6.15 10.55 -4.91
N GLN A 28 5.97 11.35 -3.86
CA GLN A 28 6.15 10.89 -2.48
C GLN A 28 5.07 9.89 -2.05
N LEU A 29 3.81 10.12 -2.46
CA LEU A 29 2.73 9.18 -2.22
C LEU A 29 2.97 7.85 -2.94
N ASN A 30 3.41 7.87 -4.20
CA ASN A 30 3.72 6.64 -4.94
C ASN A 30 4.78 5.80 -4.23
N ALA A 31 5.90 6.43 -3.85
CA ALA A 31 6.96 5.76 -3.11
C ALA A 31 6.47 5.20 -1.76
N TYR A 32 5.55 5.89 -1.08
CA TYR A 32 4.95 5.40 0.16
C TYR A 32 4.05 4.19 -0.06
N PHE A 33 3.22 4.19 -1.12
CA PHE A 33 2.37 3.03 -1.43
C PHE A 33 3.20 1.81 -1.82
N GLU A 34 4.28 1.97 -2.59
CA GLU A 34 5.23 0.88 -2.87
C GLU A 34 5.84 0.33 -1.58
N PHE A 35 6.31 1.21 -0.68
CA PHE A 35 6.82 0.79 0.63
C PHE A 35 5.76 0.05 1.45
N TYR A 36 4.54 0.58 1.51
CA TYR A 36 3.46 0.02 2.32
C TYR A 36 3.05 -1.38 1.82
N ASN A 37 3.01 -1.57 0.50
CA ASN A 37 2.61 -2.82 -0.13
C ASN A 37 3.71 -3.88 -0.08
N VAL A 38 4.99 -3.49 -0.18
CA VAL A 38 6.11 -4.45 -0.35
C VAL A 38 6.86 -4.74 0.96
N LYS A 39 6.93 -3.80 1.91
CA LYS A 39 7.85 -3.91 3.05
C LYS A 39 7.19 -3.97 4.41
N ARG A 40 5.86 -3.83 4.50
CA ARG A 40 5.16 -3.78 5.79
C ARG A 40 4.59 -5.16 6.12
N PRO A 41 5.29 -6.00 6.91
CA PRO A 41 4.75 -7.28 7.34
C PRO A 41 3.53 -7.02 8.22
N TYR A 42 2.38 -7.56 7.82
CA TYR A 42 1.18 -7.47 8.61
C TYR A 42 1.12 -8.67 9.56
N SER A 43 1.29 -8.45 10.87
CA SER A 43 1.17 -9.54 11.86
C SER A 43 -0.21 -10.23 11.85
N SER A 44 -1.26 -9.52 11.40
CA SER A 44 -2.59 -10.10 11.19
C SER A 44 -2.73 -10.90 9.89
N LEU A 45 -1.74 -10.85 9.00
CA LEU A 45 -1.66 -11.60 7.74
C LEU A 45 -0.49 -12.60 7.78
N ASP A 46 -0.21 -13.19 8.95
CA ASP A 46 0.92 -14.11 9.14
C ASP A 46 2.29 -13.54 8.69
N LYS A 47 2.50 -12.23 8.88
CA LYS A 47 3.69 -11.48 8.41
C LYS A 47 3.80 -11.34 6.89
N MET A 48 2.83 -11.81 6.12
CA MET A 48 2.75 -11.52 4.68
C MET A 48 2.56 -10.03 4.46
N THR A 49 3.09 -9.57 3.34
CA THR A 49 2.87 -8.22 2.86
C THR A 49 1.46 -8.13 2.23
N PRO A 50 0.87 -6.92 2.19
CA PRO A 50 -0.43 -6.74 1.54
C PRO A 50 -0.46 -7.21 0.08
N ASP A 51 0.68 -7.09 -0.62
CA ASP A 51 0.86 -7.55 -2.00
C ASP A 51 0.75 -9.08 -2.10
N GLU A 52 1.54 -9.80 -1.29
CA GLU A 52 1.51 -11.27 -1.24
C GLU A 52 0.10 -11.79 -0.92
N PHE A 53 -0.56 -11.21 0.07
CA PHE A 53 -1.92 -11.62 0.45
C PHE A 53 -2.93 -11.34 -0.67
N TYR A 54 -2.83 -10.20 -1.36
CA TYR A 54 -3.74 -9.89 -2.46
C TYR A 54 -3.56 -10.86 -3.62
N TYR A 55 -2.32 -11.11 -4.05
CA TYR A 55 -2.02 -12.01 -5.16
C TYR A 55 -2.32 -13.48 -4.84
N ASP A 56 -2.15 -13.92 -3.59
CA ASP A 56 -2.55 -15.26 -3.13
C ASP A 56 -4.07 -15.46 -3.16
N GLN A 57 -4.82 -14.42 -2.78
CA GLN A 57 -6.29 -14.45 -2.73
C GLN A 57 -6.97 -14.12 -4.06
N LEU A 58 -6.21 -13.75 -5.10
CA LEU A 58 -6.78 -13.56 -6.43
C LEU A 58 -7.29 -14.92 -6.92
N PRO A 59 -8.58 -15.05 -7.29
CA PRO A 59 -9.04 -16.28 -7.91
C PRO A 59 -8.16 -16.53 -9.14
N GLN A 60 -7.58 -17.74 -9.24
CA GLN A 60 -6.93 -18.18 -10.46
C GLN A 60 -7.93 -17.93 -11.59
N GLN A 61 -7.71 -16.86 -12.35
CA GLN A 61 -8.41 -16.66 -13.60
C GLN A 61 -8.12 -17.93 -14.38
N ASN A 62 -9.14 -18.76 -14.54
CA ASN A 62 -9.07 -20.00 -15.27
C ASN A 62 -8.18 -19.76 -16.48
N LYS A 63 -7.08 -20.51 -16.58
CA LYS A 63 -6.33 -20.64 -17.82
C LYS A 63 -7.28 -21.23 -18.86
N LEU A 64 -8.14 -20.41 -19.43
CA LEU A 64 -8.92 -20.71 -20.63
C LEU A 64 -8.02 -20.30 -21.79
N ALA A 65 -7.11 -21.23 -22.12
CA ALA A 65 -6.59 -21.39 -23.46
C ALA A 65 -7.60 -22.21 -24.27
#